data_AF-A0A0B7HID0-F1
#
_entry.id   AF-A0A0B7HID0-F1
#
_cell.length_a   1.000
_cell.length_b   1.000
_cell.length_c   1.000
_cell.angle_alpha   90.00
_cell.angle_beta   90.00
_cell.angle_gamma   90.00
#
_symmetry.space_group_name_H-M   'P 1'
#
loop_
_entity.id
_entity.type
_entity.pdbx_description
1 polymer ?
#
loop_
_entity_poly.entity_id
_entity_poly.type
_entity_poly.pdbx_seq_one_letter_code
_entity_poly.pdbx_strand_id
1 'polypeptide(L)'
;MSDNIKHECGIAMVRLLKPLSFYKEKYGTTFYGINKMYLMLEKQHNRGQDGAGLATIKLDMQPGERYISRVRSNQPQPIQDIFTQVNQRISELLKENPDLKEDVQAQKKLLPYVGEVYLGHVRYGTFGQNSIENVHPFLRTKQLAITQPNCGRKLQYDQMLKELFERLVALGQHPKRKH
;
A
#
# COMPACT_ATOMS: atom_id res chain seq x y z
N MET A 1 27.47 24.80 -13.53
CA MET A 1 27.60 24.42 -12.12
C MET A 1 26.79 23.15 -11.91
N SER A 2 27.44 21.99 -12.01
CA SER A 2 26.82 20.69 -11.74
C SER A 2 26.85 20.45 -10.24
N ASP A 3 25.69 20.58 -9.58
CA ASP A 3 25.54 20.15 -8.20
C ASP A 3 25.91 18.66 -8.09
N ASN A 4 26.75 18.33 -7.12
CA ASN A 4 27.04 16.94 -6.76
C ASN A 4 25.72 16.26 -6.39
N ILE A 5 25.24 15.36 -7.25
CA ILE A 5 24.09 14.52 -6.95
C ILE A 5 24.53 13.60 -5.81
N LYS A 6 24.23 14.01 -4.57
CA LYS A 6 24.35 13.14 -3.41
C LYS A 6 23.50 11.91 -3.68
N HIS A 7 24.05 10.74 -3.40
CA HIS A 7 23.38 9.44 -3.51
C HIS A 7 22.20 9.34 -2.53
N GLU A 8 21.14 10.09 -2.82
CA GLU A 8 19.95 10.23 -2.01
C GLU A 8 18.81 9.52 -2.72
N CYS A 9 18.23 8.52 -2.05
CA CYS A 9 17.01 7.88 -2.52
C CYS A 9 15.90 8.94 -2.68
N GLY A 10 15.05 8.76 -3.69
CA GLY A 10 13.89 9.63 -3.91
C GLY A 10 12.66 9.11 -3.16
N ILE A 11 11.90 10.02 -2.56
CA ILE A 11 10.60 9.72 -1.95
C ILE A 11 9.56 10.65 -2.56
N ALA A 12 8.38 10.11 -2.85
CA ALA A 12 7.24 10.90 -3.26
C ALA A 12 5.97 10.40 -2.55
N MET A 13 5.17 11.34 -2.06
CA MET A 13 3.93 11.06 -1.35
C MET A 13 2.79 11.80 -2.05
N VAL A 14 1.69 11.11 -2.28
CA VAL A 14 0.48 11.69 -2.86
C VAL A 14 -0.69 11.35 -1.95
N ARG A 15 -1.37 12.38 -1.44
CA ARG A 15 -2.62 12.23 -0.69
C ARG A 15 -3.76 12.87 -1.49
N LEU A 16 -4.78 12.08 -1.80
CA LEU A 16 -6.02 12.56 -2.36
C LEU A 16 -6.83 13.23 -1.24
N LEU A 17 -7.21 14.49 -1.44
CA LEU A 17 -7.97 15.27 -0.45
C LEU A 17 -9.49 15.04 -0.56
N LYS A 18 -9.94 14.45 -1.67
CA LYS A 18 -11.34 14.18 -1.97
C LYS A 18 -11.58 12.66 -2.06
N PRO A 19 -12.82 12.19 -1.90
CA PRO A 19 -13.13 10.76 -2.08
C PRO A 19 -12.87 10.30 -3.51
N LEU A 20 -12.64 9.00 -3.70
CA LEU A 20 -12.38 8.40 -5.02
C LEU A 20 -13.49 8.65 -6.04
N SER A 21 -14.74 8.79 -5.59
CA SER A 21 -15.90 9.12 -6.44
C SER A 21 -15.72 10.44 -7.19
N PHE A 22 -15.23 11.47 -6.50
CA PHE A 22 -14.94 12.76 -7.12
C PHE A 22 -13.92 12.65 -8.25
N TYR A 23 -12.89 11.81 -8.10
CA TYR A 23 -11.88 11.63 -9.13
C TYR A 23 -12.42 10.80 -10.31
N LYS A 24 -13.31 9.83 -10.07
CA LYS A 24 -14.02 9.11 -11.14
C LYS A 24 -14.88 10.07 -11.97
N GLU A 25 -15.67 10.93 -11.34
CA GLU A 25 -16.51 11.91 -12.05
C GLU A 25 -15.69 12.95 -12.81
N LYS A 26 -14.63 13.48 -12.18
CA LYS A 26 -13.82 14.56 -12.78
C LYS A 26 -12.86 14.07 -13.88
N TYR A 27 -12.26 12.90 -13.70
CA TYR A 27 -11.19 12.39 -14.57
C TYR A 27 -11.56 11.10 -15.32
N GLY A 28 -12.79 10.59 -15.15
CA GLY A 28 -13.25 9.33 -15.73
C GLY A 28 -12.60 8.07 -15.12
N THR A 29 -11.77 8.21 -14.09
CA THR A 29 -11.01 7.09 -13.53
C THR A 29 -10.76 7.22 -12.02
N THR A 30 -10.85 6.09 -11.32
CA THR A 30 -10.46 5.96 -9.91
C THR A 30 -8.95 5.78 -9.73
N PHE A 31 -8.21 5.49 -10.82
CA PHE A 31 -6.76 5.27 -10.82
C PHE A 31 -5.93 6.55 -10.86
N TYR A 32 -6.55 7.71 -10.66
CA TYR A 32 -5.89 9.01 -10.71
C TYR A 32 -4.66 9.07 -9.78
N GLY A 33 -4.77 8.55 -8.56
CA GLY A 33 -3.66 8.52 -7.60
C GLY A 33 -2.47 7.71 -8.09
N ILE A 34 -2.72 6.53 -8.68
CA ILE A 34 -1.69 5.65 -9.26
C ILE A 34 -0.97 6.36 -10.41
N ASN A 35 -1.73 6.95 -11.34
CA ASN A 35 -1.18 7.67 -12.49
C ASN A 35 -0.34 8.88 -12.07
N LYS A 36 -0.78 9.62 -11.05
CA LYS A 36 0.02 10.72 -10.47
C LYS A 36 1.28 10.20 -9.80
N MET A 37 1.22 9.05 -9.13
CA MET A 37 2.38 8.46 -8.48
C MET A 37 3.43 8.01 -9.50
N TYR A 38 3.00 7.46 -10.64
CA TYR A 38 3.90 7.14 -11.76
C TYR A 38 4.71 8.37 -12.19
N LEU A 39 4.02 9.47 -12.51
CA LEU A 39 4.68 10.71 -12.94
C LEU A 39 5.65 11.28 -11.89
N MET A 40 5.29 11.19 -10.61
CA MET A 40 6.13 11.69 -9.52
C MET A 40 7.38 10.84 -9.33
N LEU A 41 7.29 9.52 -9.51
CA LEU A 41 8.44 8.61 -9.43
C LEU A 41 9.35 8.75 -10.65
N GLU A 42 8.77 8.86 -11.85
CA GLU A 42 9.51 9.15 -13.09
C GLU A 42 10.32 10.45 -12.97
N LYS A 43 9.73 11.52 -12.40
CA LYS A 43 10.46 12.77 -12.13
C LYS A 43 11.67 12.58 -11.21
N GLN A 44 11.63 11.58 -10.33
CA GLN A 44 12.72 11.24 -9.41
C GLN A 44 13.59 10.08 -9.91
N HIS A 45 13.41 9.59 -11.14
CA HIS A 45 14.13 8.43 -11.66
C HIS A 45 15.66 8.58 -11.57
N ASN A 46 16.18 9.79 -11.77
CA ASN A 46 17.61 10.09 -11.66
C ASN A 46 18.16 9.99 -10.22
N ARG A 47 17.30 9.84 -9.21
CA ARG A 47 17.65 9.67 -7.79
C ARG A 47 17.63 8.21 -7.33
N GLY A 48 17.34 7.26 -8.21
CA GLY A 48 17.37 5.84 -7.85
C GLY A 48 16.94 4.93 -9.00
N GLN A 49 17.86 4.07 -9.43
CA GLN A 49 17.64 3.12 -10.53
C GLN A 49 17.71 1.65 -10.08
N ASP A 50 18.23 1.39 -8.87
CA ASP A 50 18.49 0.03 -8.37
C ASP A 50 17.25 -0.66 -7.79
N GLY A 51 16.23 0.11 -7.46
CA GLY A 51 14.96 -0.44 -6.99
C GLY A 51 13.92 0.63 -6.78
N ALA A 52 12.66 0.22 -6.73
CA ALA A 52 11.56 1.10 -6.42
C ALA A 52 10.51 0.36 -5.59
N GLY A 53 9.70 1.12 -4.87
CA GLY A 53 8.56 0.57 -4.16
C GLY A 53 7.41 1.54 -4.10
N LEU A 54 6.22 0.98 -4.03
CA LEU A 54 4.96 1.70 -3.91
C LEU A 54 4.14 1.06 -2.79
N ALA A 55 3.67 1.90 -1.87
CA ALA A 55 2.64 1.54 -0.92
C ALA A 55 1.41 2.42 -1.13
N THR A 56 0.25 1.81 -0.97
CA THR A 56 -1.04 2.49 -0.95
C THR A 56 -1.76 2.17 0.35
N ILE A 57 -2.42 3.18 0.90
CA ILE A 57 -3.28 3.09 2.07
C ILE A 57 -4.68 3.53 1.66
N LYS A 58 -5.65 2.68 1.98
CA LYS A 58 -7.08 2.95 1.90
C LYS A 58 -7.54 3.50 3.23
N LEU A 59 -8.20 4.65 3.22
CA LEU A 59 -8.82 5.26 4.40
C LEU A 59 -10.23 4.69 4.60
N ASP A 60 -10.77 4.81 5.81
CA ASP A 60 -12.17 4.48 6.12
C ASP A 60 -12.59 3.04 5.74
N MET A 61 -11.66 2.09 5.83
CA MET A 61 -11.92 0.67 5.58
C MET A 61 -12.56 0.03 6.82
N GLN A 62 -13.45 -0.94 6.60
CA GLN A 62 -14.04 -1.66 7.73
C GLN A 62 -12.99 -2.58 8.39
N PRO A 63 -13.11 -2.85 9.70
CA PRO A 63 -12.27 -3.82 10.38
C PRO A 63 -12.27 -5.19 9.67
N GLY A 64 -11.08 -5.76 9.45
CA GLY A 64 -10.91 -7.02 8.71
C GLY A 64 -10.75 -6.85 7.20
N GLU A 65 -11.04 -5.68 6.63
CA GLU A 65 -10.74 -5.39 5.24
C GLU A 65 -9.27 -4.99 5.05
N ARG A 66 -8.69 -5.36 3.90
CA ARG A 66 -7.30 -5.05 3.59
C ARG A 66 -7.17 -3.57 3.20
N TYR A 67 -6.56 -2.78 4.07
CA TYR A 67 -6.36 -1.35 3.87
C TYR A 67 -4.96 -0.96 3.34
N ILE A 68 -3.93 -1.79 3.54
CA ILE A 68 -2.57 -1.54 2.99
C ILE A 68 -2.23 -2.53 1.88
N SER A 69 -1.76 -1.98 0.77
CA SER A 69 -1.13 -2.73 -0.31
C SER A 69 0.28 -2.19 -0.55
N ARG A 70 1.21 -3.09 -0.89
CA ARG A 70 2.60 -2.74 -1.20
C ARG A 70 3.09 -3.60 -2.35
N VAL A 71 3.97 -3.01 -3.15
CA VAL A 71 4.70 -3.67 -4.23
C VAL A 71 6.11 -3.08 -4.28
N ARG A 72 7.09 -3.93 -4.59
CA ARG A 72 8.51 -3.55 -4.65
C ARG A 72 9.12 -4.26 -5.83
N SER A 73 10.11 -3.64 -6.45
CA SER A 73 10.90 -4.23 -7.50
C SER A 73 12.36 -3.80 -7.39
N ASN A 74 13.24 -4.71 -7.79
CA ASN A 74 14.68 -4.53 -8.00
C ASN A 74 15.07 -4.93 -9.44
N GLN A 75 14.09 -5.03 -10.35
CA GLN A 75 14.33 -5.34 -11.77
C GLN A 75 14.94 -4.15 -12.51
N PRO A 76 15.56 -4.37 -13.69
CA PRO A 76 15.90 -3.29 -14.60
C PRO A 76 14.66 -2.43 -14.88
N GLN A 77 14.78 -1.12 -14.70
CA GLN A 77 13.64 -0.18 -14.77
C GLN A 77 12.55 -0.49 -13.73
N PRO A 78 12.86 -0.38 -12.42
CA PRO A 78 11.99 -0.88 -11.36
C PRO A 78 10.67 -0.11 -11.24
N ILE A 79 10.62 1.15 -11.70
CA ILE A 79 9.39 1.95 -11.76
C ILE A 79 8.41 1.29 -12.74
N GLN A 80 8.83 1.02 -13.97
CA GLN A 80 7.98 0.41 -14.99
C GLN A 80 7.47 -0.97 -14.57
N ASP A 81 8.34 -1.79 -13.99
CA ASP A 81 7.97 -3.12 -13.49
C ASP A 81 6.88 -3.05 -12.41
N ILE A 82 7.00 -2.14 -11.43
CA ILE A 82 5.98 -1.93 -10.40
C ILE A 82 4.62 -1.57 -10.99
N PHE A 83 4.58 -0.61 -11.90
CA PHE A 83 3.31 -0.18 -12.48
C PHE A 83 2.73 -1.24 -13.42
N THR A 84 3.58 -2.03 -14.08
CA THR A 84 3.16 -3.19 -14.87
C THR A 84 2.49 -4.23 -13.98
N GLN A 85 3.11 -4.61 -12.86
CA GLN A 85 2.54 -5.55 -11.88
C GLN A 85 1.23 -5.04 -11.29
N VAL A 86 1.16 -3.74 -10.95
CA VAL A 86 -0.06 -3.11 -10.43
C VAL A 86 -1.18 -3.15 -11.47
N ASN A 87 -0.89 -2.74 -12.72
CA ASN A 87 -1.88 -2.72 -13.80
C ASN A 87 -2.35 -4.12 -14.18
N GLN A 88 -1.45 -5.10 -14.20
CA GLN A 88 -1.77 -6.49 -14.46
C GLN A 88 -2.73 -7.02 -13.38
N ARG A 89 -2.40 -6.82 -12.10
CA ARG A 89 -3.24 -7.26 -10.97
C ARG A 89 -4.63 -6.62 -10.99
N ILE A 90 -4.71 -5.33 -11.32
CA ILE A 90 -5.98 -4.62 -11.44
C ILE A 90 -6.78 -5.16 -12.63
N SER A 91 -6.13 -5.38 -13.77
CA SER A 91 -6.78 -5.86 -14.99
C SER A 91 -7.31 -7.28 -14.84
N GLU A 92 -6.58 -8.17 -14.17
CA GLU A 92 -7.03 -9.54 -13.84
C GLU A 92 -8.32 -9.50 -13.00
N LEU A 93 -8.33 -8.71 -11.93
CA LEU A 93 -9.50 -8.60 -11.04
C LEU A 93 -10.71 -7.93 -11.72
N LEU A 94 -10.48 -6.97 -12.61
CA LEU A 94 -11.53 -6.34 -13.40
C LEU A 94 -12.11 -7.27 -14.48
N LYS A 95 -11.30 -8.22 -15.01
CA LYS A 95 -11.79 -9.25 -15.93
C LYS A 95 -12.64 -10.29 -15.20
N GLU A 96 -12.23 -10.67 -14.00
CA GLU A 96 -12.98 -11.60 -13.14
C GLU A 96 -14.30 -11.00 -12.64
N ASN A 97 -14.32 -9.69 -12.39
CA ASN A 97 -15.49 -9.00 -11.85
C ASN A 97 -15.80 -7.73 -12.67
N PRO A 98 -16.46 -7.86 -13.83
CA PRO A 98 -16.75 -6.74 -14.72
C PRO A 98 -17.67 -5.68 -14.07
N ASP A 99 -18.52 -6.08 -13.14
CA ASP A 99 -19.46 -5.21 -12.42
C ASP A 99 -18.75 -4.16 -11.54
N LEU A 100 -17.47 -4.40 -11.21
CA LEU A 100 -16.67 -3.45 -10.44
C LEU A 100 -16.43 -2.14 -11.19
N LYS A 101 -16.54 -2.08 -12.53
CA LYS A 101 -16.24 -0.86 -13.28
C LYS A 101 -17.10 0.33 -12.83
N GLU A 102 -18.34 0.08 -12.44
CA GLU A 102 -19.26 1.15 -12.08
C GLU A 102 -19.24 1.52 -10.60
N ASP A 103 -19.05 0.56 -9.70
CA ASP A 103 -19.07 0.79 -8.27
C ASP A 103 -17.70 1.15 -7.68
N VAL A 104 -17.53 2.43 -7.32
CA VAL A 104 -16.30 2.97 -6.71
C VAL A 104 -16.02 2.37 -5.32
N GLN A 105 -17.05 2.06 -4.53
CA GLN A 105 -16.87 1.50 -3.20
C GLN A 105 -16.44 0.03 -3.31
N ALA A 106 -17.05 -0.73 -4.21
CA ALA A 106 -16.63 -2.10 -4.48
C ALA A 106 -15.20 -2.14 -5.05
N GLN A 107 -14.84 -1.21 -5.95
CA GLN A 107 -13.45 -1.05 -6.41
C GLN A 107 -12.51 -0.79 -5.25
N LYS A 108 -12.83 0.15 -4.37
CA LYS A 108 -12.00 0.46 -3.20
C LYS A 108 -11.82 -0.77 -2.31
N LYS A 109 -12.82 -1.62 -2.15
CA LYS A 109 -12.71 -2.84 -1.32
C LYS A 109 -11.86 -3.91 -2.00
N LEU A 110 -12.18 -4.26 -3.23
CA LEU A 110 -11.63 -5.44 -3.92
C LEU A 110 -10.32 -5.15 -4.64
N LEU A 111 -10.17 -3.99 -5.28
CA LEU A 111 -8.97 -3.68 -6.05
C LEU A 111 -7.79 -3.35 -5.11
N PRO A 112 -6.66 -4.06 -5.23
CA PRO A 112 -5.44 -3.67 -4.54
C PRO A 112 -4.89 -2.38 -5.15
N TYR A 113 -4.14 -1.60 -4.37
CA TYR A 113 -3.46 -0.38 -4.80
C TYR A 113 -4.33 0.83 -5.13
N VAL A 114 -5.65 0.68 -5.22
CA VAL A 114 -6.60 1.80 -5.27
C VAL A 114 -6.84 2.31 -3.85
N GLY A 115 -6.47 3.55 -3.57
CA GLY A 115 -6.67 4.18 -2.26
C GLY A 115 -6.48 5.69 -2.29
N GLU A 116 -6.43 6.30 -1.11
CA GLU A 116 -6.34 7.76 -0.96
C GLU A 116 -4.92 8.25 -0.71
N VAL A 117 -4.07 7.43 -0.09
CA VAL A 117 -2.69 7.83 0.25
C VAL A 117 -1.71 6.88 -0.43
N TYR A 118 -0.75 7.45 -1.14
CA TYR A 118 0.29 6.76 -1.87
C TYR A 118 1.65 7.22 -1.36
N LEU A 119 2.57 6.28 -1.21
CA LEU A 119 3.96 6.52 -0.89
C LEU A 119 4.81 5.71 -1.86
N GLY A 120 5.59 6.43 -2.66
CA GLY A 120 6.57 5.87 -3.57
C GLY A 120 7.99 6.15 -3.11
N HIS A 121 8.89 5.23 -3.38
CA HIS A 121 10.31 5.34 -3.09
C HIS A 121 11.13 4.81 -4.27
N VAL A 122 12.18 5.53 -4.65
CA VAL A 122 13.22 5.07 -5.59
C VAL A 122 14.55 4.95 -4.84
N ARG A 123 15.20 3.80 -4.99
CA ARG A 123 16.43 3.47 -4.28
C ARG A 123 17.63 3.69 -5.19
N TYR A 124 18.62 4.39 -4.66
CA TYR A 124 19.98 4.39 -5.16
C TYR A 124 20.83 3.49 -4.26
N GLY A 125 21.31 2.37 -4.78
CA GLY A 125 22.15 1.42 -4.08
C GLY A 125 23.58 1.93 -4.04
N THR A 126 24.05 2.37 -2.87
CA THR A 126 25.45 2.79 -2.71
C THR A 126 26.35 1.62 -2.29
N PHE A 127 25.93 0.76 -1.36
CA PHE A 127 26.64 -0.47 -0.99
C PHE A 127 25.66 -1.51 -0.39
N GLY A 128 25.88 -2.80 -0.70
CA GLY A 128 25.08 -3.93 -0.20
C GLY A 128 24.19 -4.57 -1.26
N GLN A 129 23.99 -5.89 -1.17
CA GLN A 129 23.28 -6.71 -2.16
C GLN A 129 21.95 -6.05 -2.62
N ASN A 130 21.67 -6.11 -3.93
CA ASN A 130 20.44 -5.66 -4.57
C ASN A 130 19.26 -6.60 -4.27
N SER A 131 19.00 -6.84 -2.98
CA SER A 131 17.87 -7.62 -2.52
C SER A 131 16.59 -6.77 -2.47
N ILE A 132 15.47 -7.36 -2.85
CA ILE A 132 14.14 -6.74 -2.79
C ILE A 132 13.74 -6.35 -1.36
N GLU A 133 14.37 -6.99 -0.37
CA GLU A 133 14.14 -6.75 1.04
C GLU A 133 14.56 -5.34 1.44
N ASN A 134 15.67 -4.84 0.90
CA ASN A 134 16.22 -3.51 1.18
C ASN A 134 15.46 -2.37 0.48
N VAL A 135 14.44 -2.69 -0.32
CA VAL A 135 13.64 -1.70 -1.03
C VAL A 135 12.50 -1.21 -0.13
N HIS A 136 12.43 0.11 0.04
CA HIS A 136 11.32 0.77 0.74
C HIS A 136 10.07 0.82 -0.14
N PRO A 137 8.85 0.91 0.42
CA PRO A 137 8.55 1.09 1.85
C PRO A 137 8.46 -0.20 2.68
N PHE A 138 8.99 -0.15 3.90
CA PHE A 138 8.87 -1.23 4.88
C PHE A 138 7.47 -1.24 5.49
N LEU A 139 6.90 -2.44 5.62
CA LEU A 139 5.69 -2.64 6.40
C LEU A 139 6.10 -3.13 7.79
N ARG A 140 5.92 -2.30 8.82
CA ARG A 140 6.08 -2.74 10.21
C ARG A 140 4.70 -3.04 10.77
N THR A 141 4.39 -4.33 10.95
CA THR A 141 3.24 -4.71 11.75
C THR A 141 3.62 -4.54 13.21
N LYS A 142 3.11 -3.50 13.89
CA LYS A 142 3.09 -3.51 15.35
C LYS A 142 2.03 -4.52 15.79
N GLN A 143 2.46 -5.73 16.10
CA GLN A 143 1.73 -6.52 17.08
C GLN A 143 2.07 -5.86 18.41
N LEU A 144 1.11 -5.22 19.07
CA LEU A 144 1.30 -4.94 20.50
C LEU A 144 1.62 -6.30 21.13
N ALA A 145 2.82 -6.45 21.70
CA ALA A 145 3.17 -7.64 22.45
C ALA A 145 2.26 -7.66 23.67
N ILE A 146 1.19 -8.47 23.61
CA ILE A 146 0.40 -8.76 24.80
C ILE A 146 1.22 -9.75 25.60
N THR A 147 2.06 -9.24 26.49
CA THR A 147 2.66 -10.03 27.57
C THR A 147 1.54 -10.35 28.55
N GLN A 148 0.84 -11.47 28.36
CA GLN A 148 0.01 -12.05 29.42
C GLN A 148 0.83 -13.18 30.07
N PRO A 149 1.33 -13.00 31.30
CA PRO A 149 1.97 -14.09 32.02
C PRO A 149 0.88 -15.10 32.42
N ASN A 150 1.14 -16.38 32.13
CA ASN A 150 0.52 -17.58 32.69
C ASN A 150 -0.75 -17.40 33.55
N CYS A 151 -1.91 -17.85 33.06
CA CYS A 151 -2.89 -18.48 33.96
C CYS A 151 -3.75 -19.49 33.18
N GLY A 152 -3.69 -20.75 33.61
CA GLY A 152 -4.41 -21.87 33.00
C GLY A 152 -5.93 -21.74 33.14
N ARG A 153 -6.59 -21.19 32.12
CA ARG A 153 -8.02 -21.41 31.88
C ARG A 153 -8.24 -21.80 30.43
N LYS A 154 -8.39 -23.10 30.18
CA LYS A 154 -9.26 -23.57 29.09
C LYS A 154 -10.66 -23.10 29.44
N LEU A 155 -11.17 -22.01 28.84
CA LEU A 155 -12.59 -21.66 28.73
C LEU A 155 -12.70 -20.30 28.00
N GLN A 156 -13.39 -20.29 26.85
CA GLN A 156 -13.87 -19.14 26.06
C GLN A 156 -12.83 -18.22 25.40
N TYR A 157 -12.01 -18.76 24.49
CA TYR A 157 -11.13 -17.97 23.62
C TYR A 157 -11.90 -17.02 22.69
N ASP A 158 -13.05 -17.44 22.15
CA ASP A 158 -13.76 -16.71 21.09
C ASP A 158 -14.37 -15.39 21.56
N GLN A 159 -14.82 -15.33 22.82
CA GLN A 159 -15.48 -14.15 23.37
C GLN A 159 -14.45 -13.08 23.78
N MET A 160 -13.31 -13.49 24.35
CA MET A 160 -12.17 -12.60 24.62
C MET A 160 -11.53 -12.08 23.33
N LEU A 161 -11.44 -12.91 22.29
CA LEU A 161 -10.97 -12.50 20.96
C LEU A 161 -11.89 -11.43 20.33
N LYS A 162 -13.21 -11.54 20.50
CA LYS A 162 -14.16 -10.52 20.02
C LYS A 162 -14.00 -9.20 20.76
N GLU A 163 -13.92 -9.22 22.08
CA GLU A 163 -13.69 -7.99 22.88
C GLU A 163 -12.32 -7.37 22.59
N LEU A 164 -11.27 -8.17 22.44
CA LEU A 164 -9.94 -7.70 22.09
C LEU A 164 -9.92 -7.11 20.68
N PHE A 165 -10.59 -7.74 19.72
CA PHE A 165 -10.75 -7.20 18.37
C PHE A 165 -11.49 -5.86 18.39
N GLU A 166 -12.59 -5.76 19.14
CA GLU A 166 -13.35 -4.51 19.27
C GLU A 166 -12.55 -3.40 19.96
N ARG A 167 -11.76 -3.72 20.98
CA ARG A 167 -10.82 -2.77 21.60
C ARG A 167 -9.71 -2.34 20.64
N LEU A 168 -9.14 -3.26 19.87
CA LEU A 168 -8.10 -2.94 18.88
C LEU A 168 -8.66 -2.05 17.76
N VAL A 169 -9.90 -2.31 17.33
CA VAL A 169 -10.63 -1.45 16.38
C VAL A 169 -10.92 -0.08 16.98
N ALA A 170 -11.35 0.01 18.24
CA ALA A 170 -11.57 1.27 18.93
C ALA A 170 -10.28 2.11 19.07
N LEU A 171 -9.13 1.44 19.15
CA LEU A 171 -7.79 2.06 19.14
C LEU A 171 -7.30 2.42 17.73
N GLY A 172 -8.11 2.23 16.68
CA GLY A 172 -7.77 2.54 15.29
C GLY A 172 -6.86 1.51 14.61
N GLN A 173 -6.71 0.30 15.18
CA GLN A 173 -5.97 -0.78 14.54
C GLN A 173 -6.90 -1.62 13.64
N HIS A 174 -6.36 -2.09 12.51
CA HIS A 174 -7.06 -2.97 11.57
C HIS A 174 -6.44 -4.39 11.58
N PRO A 175 -6.80 -5.25 12.56
CA PRO A 175 -6.37 -6.64 12.60
C PRO A 175 -6.91 -7.45 11.40
N LYS A 176 -6.10 -8.39 10.89
CA LYS A 176 -6.32 -9.06 9.60
C LYS A 176 -7.44 -10.12 9.57
N ARG A 177 -8.00 -10.55 10.70
CA ARG A 177 -9.13 -11.51 10.77
C ARG A 177 -9.77 -11.57 12.17
N LYS A 178 -11.09 -11.74 12.23
CA LYS A 178 -11.79 -12.43 13.35
C LYS A 178 -11.74 -13.92 13.01
N HIS A 179 -11.20 -14.77 13.90
CA HIS A 179 -11.43 -16.21 13.86
C HIS A 179 -12.65 -16.54 14.71
#